data_AF-A0A0R3S580-F1
#
_entry.id   AF-A0A0R3S580-F1
#
_cell.length_a   1.000
_cell.length_b   1.000
_cell.length_c   1.000
_cell.angle_alpha   90.00
_cell.angle_beta   90.00
_cell.angle_gamma   90.00
#
_symmetry.space_group_name_H-M   'P 1'
#
loop_
_entity.id
_entity.type
_entity.pdbx_description
1 polymer ?
#
loop_
_entity_poly.entity_id
_entity_poly.type
_entity_poly.pdbx_seq_one_letter_code
_entity_poly.pdbx_strand_id
1 'polypeptide(L)'
;MATKVRAAAYRLIGGSKTVYSADYEKKISLFNNFKKQMEKLISLIVTLVTDNLATELKQKISKDTVDSGMNKFEKVGQALYKYSSEIEDESFAGVLKTAKDVFDKAGRKHRAFRTNMLEKVQKPMKEWIETNAKHVGKELKSVNNKRDELDCAINKLRKRPDDLEVQALKERAESTFREELEKTDKLLDDKIKESVRQMSFQILLLN
;
A
#
# COMPACT_ATOMS: atom_id res chain seq x y z
N MET A 1 5.14 13.69 23.36
CA MET A 1 4.04 14.67 23.11
C MET A 1 4.42 16.10 23.46
N ALA A 2 5.05 16.38 24.61
CA ALA A 2 5.38 17.75 25.04
C ALA A 2 6.25 18.55 24.04
N THR A 3 7.28 17.94 23.43
CA THR A 3 8.17 18.64 22.47
C THR A 3 7.44 19.07 21.20
N LYS A 4 6.60 18.20 20.64
CA LYS A 4 5.78 18.51 19.45
C LYS A 4 4.83 19.69 19.70
N VAL A 5 4.19 19.71 20.88
CA VAL A 5 3.29 20.81 21.29
C VAL A 5 4.10 22.11 21.45
N ARG A 6 5.28 22.06 22.07
CA ARG A 6 6.16 23.23 22.22
C ARG A 6 6.67 23.76 20.88
N ALA A 7 7.10 22.88 19.97
CA ALA A 7 7.53 23.26 18.62
C ALA A 7 6.38 23.93 17.85
N ALA A 8 5.16 23.37 17.93
CA ALA A 8 3.98 23.98 17.34
C ALA A 8 3.67 25.36 17.94
N ALA A 9 3.73 25.50 19.26
CA ALA A 9 3.52 26.77 19.94
C ALA A 9 4.56 27.83 19.52
N TYR A 10 5.84 27.46 19.41
CA TYR A 10 6.88 28.36 18.89
C TYR A 10 6.59 28.82 17.47
N ARG A 11 6.16 27.92 16.58
CA ARG A 11 5.81 28.28 15.20
C ARG A 11 4.61 29.25 15.14
N LEU A 12 3.60 29.05 16.00
CA LEU A 12 2.41 29.93 16.05
C LEU A 12 2.74 31.36 16.45
N ILE A 13 3.78 31.57 17.26
CA ILE A 13 4.22 32.91 17.70
C ILE A 13 5.35 33.49 16.83
N GLY A 14 5.59 32.97 15.62
CA GLY A 14 6.62 33.46 14.70
C GLY A 14 8.06 33.01 15.04
N GLY A 15 8.19 31.91 15.78
CA GLY A 15 9.47 31.25 16.06
C GLY A 15 10.10 30.63 14.82
N SER A 16 11.41 30.37 14.89
CA SER A 16 12.15 29.71 13.81
C SER A 16 11.63 28.29 13.56
N LYS A 17 11.66 27.87 12.30
CA LYS A 17 11.21 26.57 11.83
C LYS A 17 12.24 26.01 10.85
N THR A 18 12.73 24.83 11.16
CA THR A 18 13.58 24.05 10.26
C THR A 18 12.72 23.52 9.10
N VAL A 19 13.20 23.72 7.87
CA VAL A 19 12.55 23.27 6.64
C VAL A 19 13.43 22.23 5.96
N TYR A 20 12.81 21.26 5.30
CA TYR A 20 13.55 20.30 4.51
C TYR A 20 14.00 20.91 3.18
N SER A 21 14.99 20.30 2.52
CA SER A 21 15.31 20.68 1.15
C SER A 21 14.15 20.31 0.22
N ALA A 22 13.98 21.06 -0.87
CA ALA A 22 12.95 20.78 -1.87
C ALA A 22 13.09 19.36 -2.44
N ASP A 23 14.31 18.87 -2.62
CA ASP A 23 14.58 17.52 -3.10
C ASP A 23 14.09 16.44 -2.13
N TYR A 24 14.33 16.62 -0.82
CA TYR A 24 13.85 15.69 0.19
C TYR A 24 12.32 15.68 0.27
N GLU A 25 11.69 16.86 0.20
CA GLU A 25 10.22 16.95 0.16
C GLU A 25 9.63 16.27 -1.09
N LYS A 26 10.29 16.42 -2.24
CA LYS A 26 9.92 15.74 -3.48
C LYS A 26 10.01 14.22 -3.35
N LYS A 27 11.08 13.69 -2.74
CA LYS A 27 11.24 12.24 -2.47
C LYS A 27 10.11 11.71 -1.57
N ILE A 28 9.81 12.42 -0.48
CA ILE A 28 8.69 12.06 0.42
C ILE A 28 7.36 12.05 -0.34
N SER A 29 7.11 13.08 -1.14
CA SER A 29 5.87 13.20 -1.92
C SER A 29 5.73 12.05 -2.92
N LEU A 30 6.81 11.74 -3.65
CA LEU A 30 6.87 10.62 -4.60
C LEU A 30 6.56 9.29 -3.90
N PHE A 31 7.22 9.03 -2.76
CA PHE A 31 7.00 7.81 -1.98
C PHE A 31 5.55 7.68 -1.49
N ASN A 32 4.98 8.75 -0.92
CA ASN A 32 3.61 8.74 -0.41
C ASN A 32 2.57 8.60 -1.52
N ASN A 33 2.78 9.27 -2.67
CA ASN A 33 1.92 9.10 -3.83
C ASN A 33 1.99 7.67 -4.33
N PHE A 34 3.20 7.12 -4.45
CA PHE A 34 3.40 5.74 -4.87
C PHE A 34 2.67 4.74 -3.96
N LYS A 35 2.83 4.87 -2.63
CA LYS A 35 2.09 4.08 -1.64
C LYS A 35 0.57 4.18 -1.85
N LYS A 36 0.05 5.39 -2.06
CA LYS A 36 -1.40 5.61 -2.27
C LYS A 36 -1.90 4.95 -3.56
N GLN A 37 -1.11 4.96 -4.63
CA GLN A 37 -1.48 4.27 -5.86
C GLN A 37 -1.47 2.74 -5.68
N MET A 38 -0.52 2.19 -4.92
CA MET A 38 -0.50 0.77 -4.57
C MET A 38 -1.73 0.34 -3.77
N GLU A 39 -2.13 1.12 -2.75
CA GLU A 39 -3.35 0.87 -1.97
C GLU A 39 -4.60 0.85 -2.86
N LYS A 40 -4.71 1.79 -3.81
CA LYS A 40 -5.81 1.83 -4.78
C LYS A 40 -5.80 0.62 -5.70
N LEU A 41 -4.64 0.27 -6.25
CA LEU A 41 -4.49 -0.86 -7.17
C LEU A 41 -4.87 -2.18 -6.49
N ILE A 42 -4.44 -2.40 -5.25
CA ILE A 42 -4.85 -3.55 -4.43
C ILE A 42 -6.37 -3.65 -4.35
N SER A 43 -7.07 -2.54 -4.10
CA SER A 43 -8.53 -2.51 -4.01
C SER A 43 -9.19 -2.83 -5.35
N LEU A 44 -8.68 -2.24 -6.44
CA LEU A 44 -9.19 -2.49 -7.79
C LEU A 44 -9.02 -3.95 -8.22
N ILE A 45 -7.89 -4.58 -7.87
CA ILE A 45 -7.65 -6.00 -8.15
C ILE A 45 -8.70 -6.86 -7.45
N VAL A 46 -9.02 -6.60 -6.17
CA VAL A 46 -10.08 -7.36 -5.48
C VAL A 46 -11.39 -7.25 -6.25
N THR A 47 -11.85 -6.03 -6.51
CA THR A 47 -13.12 -5.79 -7.20
C THR A 47 -13.16 -6.48 -8.57
N LEU A 48 -12.05 -6.49 -9.31
CA LEU A 48 -11.96 -7.10 -10.63
C LEU A 48 -12.03 -8.64 -10.60
N VAL A 49 -11.46 -9.28 -9.58
CA VAL A 49 -11.37 -10.75 -9.50
C VAL A 49 -12.46 -11.40 -8.65
N THR A 50 -13.31 -10.61 -7.99
CA THR A 50 -14.43 -11.10 -7.19
C THR A 50 -15.76 -10.93 -7.91
N ASP A 51 -16.55 -12.00 -7.97
CA ASP A 51 -17.81 -12.02 -8.74
C ASP A 51 -19.00 -11.37 -8.04
N ASN A 52 -18.93 -11.12 -6.72
CA ASN A 52 -19.97 -10.43 -5.97
C ASN A 52 -19.43 -9.81 -4.68
N LEU A 53 -20.24 -8.90 -4.10
CA LEU A 53 -19.93 -8.16 -2.88
C LEU A 53 -19.61 -9.07 -1.69
N ALA A 54 -20.23 -10.24 -1.58
CA ALA A 54 -19.94 -11.18 -0.49
C ALA A 54 -18.54 -11.80 -0.62
N THR A 55 -18.10 -12.12 -1.84
CA THR A 55 -16.74 -12.58 -2.11
C THR A 55 -15.73 -11.44 -1.92
N GLU A 56 -16.09 -10.22 -2.32
CA GLU A 56 -15.28 -9.01 -2.11
C GLU A 56 -15.06 -8.72 -0.61
N LEU A 57 -16.14 -8.75 0.20
CA LEU A 57 -16.08 -8.56 1.64
C LEU A 57 -15.30 -9.68 2.33
N LYS A 58 -15.50 -10.94 1.94
CA LYS A 58 -14.70 -12.06 2.45
C LYS A 58 -13.22 -11.90 2.14
N GLN A 59 -12.83 -11.41 0.97
CA GLN A 59 -11.41 -11.16 0.64
C GLN A 59 -10.83 -9.91 1.30
N LYS A 60 -11.68 -8.93 1.66
CA LYS A 60 -11.27 -7.79 2.48
C LYS A 60 -11.07 -8.16 3.96
N ILE A 61 -11.84 -9.14 4.47
CA ILE A 61 -11.86 -9.54 5.89
C ILE A 61 -10.96 -10.77 6.17
N SER A 62 -10.94 -11.76 5.28
CA SER A 62 -10.16 -12.99 5.41
C SER A 62 -8.93 -12.94 4.51
N LYS A 63 -7.75 -13.11 5.12
CA LYS A 63 -6.47 -13.10 4.39
C LYS A 63 -6.23 -14.35 3.53
N ASP A 64 -6.99 -15.45 3.69
CA ASP A 64 -6.56 -16.75 3.14
C ASP A 64 -7.65 -17.70 2.57
N THR A 65 -8.92 -17.29 2.41
CA THR A 65 -9.93 -18.22 1.86
C THR A 65 -10.40 -17.84 0.45
N VAL A 66 -9.95 -18.63 -0.53
CA VAL A 66 -10.54 -18.69 -1.87
C VAL A 66 -11.92 -19.32 -1.71
N ASP A 67 -12.97 -18.50 -1.87
CA ASP A 67 -14.37 -18.93 -1.84
C ASP A 67 -14.56 -20.16 -2.75
N SER A 68 -14.97 -21.30 -2.16
CA SER A 68 -15.08 -22.61 -2.82
C SER A 68 -16.34 -22.74 -3.69
N GLY A 69 -17.24 -21.74 -3.64
CA GLY A 69 -18.48 -21.70 -4.41
C GLY A 69 -18.25 -21.58 -5.92
N MET A 70 -19.29 -21.95 -6.68
CA MET A 70 -19.28 -21.79 -8.14
C MET A 70 -19.15 -20.31 -8.54
N ASN A 71 -18.25 -20.01 -9.46
CA ASN A 71 -18.17 -18.67 -10.07
C ASN A 71 -19.32 -18.44 -11.06
N LYS A 72 -19.42 -17.21 -11.59
CA LYS A 72 -20.52 -16.85 -12.51
C LYS A 72 -20.61 -17.75 -13.74
N PHE A 73 -19.49 -18.22 -14.29
CA PHE A 73 -19.48 -19.10 -15.46
C PHE A 73 -19.98 -20.50 -15.10
N GLU A 74 -19.48 -21.06 -14.00
CA GLU A 74 -19.92 -22.37 -13.49
C GLU A 74 -21.40 -22.39 -13.11
N LYS A 75 -21.92 -21.27 -12.57
CA LYS A 75 -23.36 -21.12 -12.30
C LYS A 75 -24.20 -21.17 -13.58
N VAL A 76 -23.75 -20.49 -14.64
CA VAL A 76 -24.43 -20.53 -15.95
C VAL A 76 -24.37 -21.94 -16.54
N GLY A 77 -23.19 -22.57 -16.54
CA GLY A 77 -23.04 -23.95 -17.02
C GLY A 77 -23.94 -24.93 -16.28
N GLN A 78 -24.02 -24.82 -14.94
CA GLN A 78 -24.89 -25.66 -14.13
C GLN A 78 -26.38 -25.41 -14.40
N ALA A 79 -26.78 -24.17 -14.66
CA ALA A 79 -28.16 -23.84 -15.04
C ALA A 79 -28.52 -24.45 -16.41
N LEU A 80 -27.65 -24.31 -17.42
CA LEU A 80 -27.86 -24.90 -18.75
C LEU A 80 -27.96 -26.42 -18.68
N TYR A 81 -27.11 -27.06 -17.86
CA TYR A 81 -27.17 -28.49 -17.64
C TYR A 81 -28.49 -28.93 -16.99
N LYS A 82 -29.00 -28.16 -16.02
CA LYS A 82 -30.29 -28.45 -15.39
C LYS A 82 -31.42 -28.42 -16.41
N TYR A 83 -31.49 -27.35 -17.22
CA TYR A 83 -32.50 -27.25 -18.28
C TYR A 83 -32.37 -28.34 -19.34
N SER A 84 -31.16 -28.82 -19.63
CA SER A 84 -30.96 -29.92 -20.56
C SER A 84 -31.65 -31.22 -20.16
N SER A 85 -31.91 -31.42 -18.87
CA SER A 85 -32.62 -32.59 -18.35
C SER A 85 -34.13 -32.42 -18.32
N GLU A 86 -34.63 -31.21 -18.57
CA GLU A 86 -36.05 -30.84 -18.52
C GLU A 86 -36.66 -30.70 -19.93
N ILE A 87 -35.84 -30.78 -20.98
CA ILE A 87 -36.27 -30.64 -22.38
C ILE A 87 -36.37 -32.03 -23.02
N GLU A 88 -37.48 -32.30 -23.70
CA GLU A 88 -37.76 -33.58 -24.37
C GLU A 88 -36.95 -33.78 -25.66
N ASP A 89 -36.61 -32.68 -26.35
CA ASP A 89 -35.80 -32.73 -27.57
C ASP A 89 -34.34 -33.08 -27.25
N GLU A 90 -33.94 -34.30 -27.64
CA GLU A 90 -32.59 -34.83 -27.39
C GLU A 90 -31.47 -34.02 -28.05
N SER A 91 -31.74 -33.39 -29.21
CA SER A 91 -30.76 -32.56 -29.92
C SER A 91 -30.47 -31.28 -29.14
N PHE A 92 -31.52 -30.56 -28.73
CA PHE A 92 -31.37 -29.36 -27.90
C PHE A 92 -30.78 -29.69 -26.52
N ALA A 93 -31.21 -30.80 -25.89
CA ALA A 93 -30.62 -31.28 -24.65
C ALA A 93 -29.11 -31.56 -24.80
N GLY A 94 -28.68 -32.19 -25.90
CA GLY A 94 -27.28 -32.43 -26.22
C GLY A 94 -26.45 -31.15 -26.37
N VAL A 95 -27.00 -30.12 -27.03
CA VAL A 95 -26.35 -28.80 -27.16
C VAL A 95 -26.15 -28.15 -25.79
N LEU A 96 -27.15 -28.15 -24.92
CA LEU A 96 -27.05 -27.56 -23.59
C LEU A 96 -26.05 -28.28 -22.69
N LYS A 97 -25.95 -29.61 -22.78
CA LYS A 97 -24.91 -30.40 -22.10
C LYS A 97 -23.51 -29.99 -22.59
N THR A 98 -23.33 -29.83 -23.90
CA THR A 98 -22.05 -29.38 -24.47
C THR A 98 -21.70 -27.95 -24.03
N ALA A 99 -22.71 -27.07 -23.94
CA ALA A 99 -22.51 -25.71 -23.46
C ALA A 99 -22.01 -25.67 -22.00
N LYS A 100 -22.47 -26.58 -21.14
CA LYS A 100 -21.94 -26.74 -19.77
C LYS A 100 -20.42 -26.89 -19.78
N ASP A 101 -19.87 -27.77 -20.61
CA ASP A 101 -18.43 -28.03 -20.65
C ASP A 101 -17.62 -26.80 -21.06
N VAL A 102 -18.18 -25.96 -21.94
CA VAL A 102 -17.59 -24.68 -22.33
C VAL A 102 -17.56 -23.70 -21.15
N PHE A 103 -18.67 -23.58 -20.42
CA PHE A 103 -18.76 -22.73 -19.24
C PHE A 103 -17.89 -23.21 -18.08
N ASP A 104 -17.77 -24.53 -17.87
CA ASP A 104 -16.87 -25.11 -16.86
C ASP A 104 -15.41 -24.86 -17.21
N LYS A 105 -15.02 -24.93 -18.49
CA LYS A 105 -13.68 -24.53 -18.96
C LYS A 105 -13.42 -23.04 -18.70
N ALA A 106 -14.38 -22.17 -18.99
CA ALA A 106 -14.28 -20.73 -18.70
C ALA A 106 -14.17 -20.48 -17.19
N GLY A 107 -14.94 -21.19 -16.38
CA GLY A 107 -14.90 -21.15 -14.91
C GLY A 107 -13.52 -21.51 -14.36
N ARG A 108 -12.91 -22.59 -14.83
CA ARG A 108 -11.54 -22.98 -14.45
C ARG A 108 -10.51 -21.91 -14.80
N LYS A 109 -10.59 -21.33 -16.01
CA LYS A 109 -9.72 -20.22 -16.42
C LYS A 109 -9.92 -18.98 -15.53
N HIS A 110 -11.16 -18.66 -15.18
CA HIS A 110 -11.47 -17.56 -14.27
C HIS A 110 -10.89 -17.78 -12.86
N ARG A 111 -11.03 -18.99 -12.31
CA ARG A 111 -10.41 -19.37 -11.03
C ARG A 111 -8.88 -19.19 -11.07
N ALA A 112 -8.23 -19.71 -12.12
CA ALA A 112 -6.78 -19.58 -12.27
C ALA A 112 -6.34 -18.11 -12.39
N PHE A 113 -7.06 -17.29 -13.17
CA PHE A 113 -6.80 -15.86 -13.28
C PHE A 113 -6.94 -15.15 -11.93
N ARG A 114 -8.02 -15.41 -11.19
CA ARG A 114 -8.23 -14.87 -9.84
C ARG A 114 -7.09 -15.24 -8.91
N THR A 115 -6.69 -16.51 -8.84
CA THR A 115 -5.58 -16.96 -8.00
C THR A 115 -4.28 -16.25 -8.38
N ASN A 116 -3.94 -16.20 -9.67
CA ASN A 116 -2.72 -15.52 -10.14
C ASN A 116 -2.71 -14.03 -9.76
N MET A 117 -3.82 -13.32 -9.96
CA MET A 117 -3.92 -11.90 -9.61
C MET A 117 -3.77 -11.66 -8.11
N LEU A 118 -4.33 -12.54 -7.27
CA LEU A 118 -4.23 -12.39 -5.82
C LEU A 118 -2.84 -12.75 -5.30
N GLU A 119 -2.27 -13.86 -5.77
CA GLU A 119 -1.00 -14.38 -5.26
C GLU A 119 0.22 -13.67 -5.84
N LYS A 120 0.21 -13.37 -7.14
CA LYS A 120 1.39 -12.82 -7.83
C LYS A 120 1.41 -11.30 -7.89
N VAL A 121 0.25 -10.65 -7.76
CA VAL A 121 0.14 -9.19 -7.85
C VAL A 121 -0.28 -8.61 -6.51
N GLN A 122 -1.45 -8.99 -6.00
CA GLN A 122 -2.01 -8.35 -4.81
C GLN A 122 -1.19 -8.61 -3.55
N LYS A 123 -0.84 -9.87 -3.29
CA LYS A 123 -0.14 -10.28 -2.07
C LYS A 123 1.21 -9.58 -1.92
N PRO A 124 2.10 -9.55 -2.93
CA PRO A 124 3.34 -8.80 -2.82
C PRO A 124 3.15 -7.29 -2.59
N MET A 125 2.14 -6.69 -3.22
CA MET A 125 1.82 -5.27 -2.98
C MET A 125 1.38 -5.03 -1.52
N LYS A 126 0.57 -5.93 -0.95
CA LYS A 126 0.18 -5.88 0.47
C LYS A 126 1.39 -6.05 1.38
N GLU A 127 2.26 -7.02 1.11
CA GLU A 127 3.48 -7.27 1.87
C GLU A 127 4.41 -6.04 1.86
N TRP A 128 4.58 -5.40 0.70
CA TRP A 128 5.36 -4.17 0.58
C TRP A 128 4.77 -3.02 1.44
N ILE A 129 3.45 -2.88 1.49
CA ILE A 129 2.80 -1.87 2.35
C ILE A 129 3.03 -2.19 3.83
N GLU A 130 2.79 -3.44 4.23
CA GLU A 130 2.85 -3.86 5.63
C GLU A 130 4.28 -3.85 6.20
N THR A 131 5.30 -4.00 5.34
CA THR A 131 6.72 -4.04 5.70
C THR A 131 7.45 -2.73 5.34
N ASN A 132 7.81 -2.57 4.07
CA ASN A 132 8.64 -1.47 3.56
C ASN A 132 7.99 -0.12 3.80
N ALA A 133 6.72 0.06 3.41
CA ALA A 133 6.05 1.36 3.56
C ALA A 133 5.80 1.75 5.01
N LYS A 134 5.51 0.76 5.86
CA LYS A 134 5.37 0.97 7.30
C LYS A 134 6.71 1.36 7.94
N HIS A 135 7.82 0.75 7.54
CA HIS A 135 9.15 1.09 8.04
C HIS A 135 9.56 2.52 7.64
N VAL A 136 9.47 2.86 6.35
CA VAL A 136 9.74 4.24 5.88
C VAL A 136 8.87 5.25 6.62
N GLY A 137 7.58 4.93 6.82
CA GLY A 137 6.68 5.79 7.59
C GLY A 137 7.10 6.01 9.06
N LYS A 138 7.78 5.03 9.69
CA LYS A 138 8.34 5.20 11.04
C LYS A 138 9.55 6.12 11.04
N GLU A 139 10.49 5.92 10.13
CA GLU A 139 11.70 6.76 10.02
C GLU A 139 11.34 8.21 9.69
N LEU A 140 10.41 8.44 8.76
CA LEU A 140 9.88 9.80 8.48
C LEU A 140 9.27 10.45 9.73
N LYS A 141 8.60 9.67 10.59
CA LYS A 141 8.07 10.17 11.86
C LYS A 141 9.20 10.50 12.84
N SER A 142 10.25 9.70 12.86
CA SER A 142 11.47 9.92 13.66
C SER A 142 12.14 11.24 13.28
N VAL A 143 12.43 11.45 11.99
CA VAL A 143 13.02 12.69 11.47
C VAL A 143 12.17 13.90 11.85
N ASN A 144 10.84 13.82 11.69
CA ASN A 144 9.95 14.92 12.08
C ASN A 144 10.01 15.23 13.59
N ASN A 145 10.15 14.22 14.45
CA ASN A 145 10.31 14.43 15.89
C ASN A 145 11.66 15.11 16.20
N LYS A 146 12.75 14.70 15.53
CA LYS A 146 14.07 15.31 15.68
C LYS A 146 14.10 16.75 15.17
N ARG A 147 13.38 17.04 14.10
CA ARG A 147 13.14 18.41 13.63
C ARG A 147 12.40 19.25 14.68
N ASP A 148 11.35 18.71 15.29
CA ASP A 148 10.61 19.40 16.35
C ASP A 148 11.50 19.67 17.60
N GLU A 149 12.40 18.74 17.94
CA GLU A 149 13.43 18.92 18.98
C GLU A 149 14.41 20.06 18.63
N LEU A 150 14.93 20.07 17.40
CA LEU A 150 15.81 21.13 16.90
C LEU A 150 15.12 22.50 16.91
N ASP A 151 13.88 22.59 16.43
CA ASP A 151 13.09 23.82 16.46
C ASP A 151 12.91 24.34 17.90
N CYS A 152 12.67 23.44 18.86
CA CYS A 152 12.59 23.82 20.27
C CYS A 152 13.91 24.37 20.79
N ALA A 153 15.04 23.75 20.44
CA ALA A 153 16.37 24.18 20.86
C ALA A 153 16.74 25.56 20.28
N ILE A 154 16.51 25.76 18.97
CA ILE A 154 16.74 27.04 18.29
C ILE A 154 15.92 28.17 18.94
N ASN A 155 14.63 27.93 19.20
CA ASN A 155 13.78 28.96 19.78
C ASN A 155 14.08 29.23 21.26
N LYS A 156 14.62 28.26 22.00
CA LYS A 156 15.16 28.51 23.35
C LYS A 156 16.43 29.35 23.30
N LEU A 157 17.36 29.03 22.41
CA LEU A 157 18.60 29.78 22.23
C LEU A 157 18.33 31.24 21.85
N ARG A 158 17.34 31.49 20.98
CA ARG A 158 16.91 32.86 20.63
C ARG A 158 16.50 33.69 21.85
N LYS A 159 15.98 33.06 22.91
CA LYS A 159 15.60 33.74 24.16
C LYS A 159 16.75 33.86 25.16
N ARG A 160 17.81 33.07 25.01
CA ARG A 160 18.97 32.98 25.91
C ARG A 160 20.25 32.76 25.10
N PRO A 161 20.72 33.76 24.35
CA PRO A 161 21.81 33.58 23.40
C PRO A 161 23.15 33.26 24.08
N ASP A 162 23.39 33.80 25.26
CA ASP A 162 24.67 33.64 25.99
C ASP A 162 24.71 32.40 26.90
N ASP A 163 23.65 31.60 26.91
CA ASP A 163 23.55 30.39 27.74
C ASP A 163 24.26 29.21 27.06
N LEU A 164 25.46 28.90 27.56
CA LEU A 164 26.33 27.84 27.03
C LEU A 164 25.66 26.45 27.04
N GLU A 165 24.80 26.16 28.02
CA GLU A 165 24.07 24.89 28.05
C GLU A 165 23.03 24.83 26.92
N VAL A 166 22.35 25.95 26.65
CA VAL A 166 21.37 26.04 25.57
C VAL A 166 22.04 25.98 24.19
N GLN A 167 23.25 26.54 24.03
CA GLN A 167 24.06 26.38 22.83
C GLN A 167 24.42 24.91 22.59
N ALA A 168 24.97 24.23 23.60
CA ALA A 168 25.32 22.81 23.50
C ALA A 168 24.11 21.90 23.20
N LEU A 169 22.94 22.23 23.76
CA LEU A 169 21.69 21.51 23.46
C LEU A 169 21.25 21.68 22.00
N LYS A 170 21.42 22.88 21.42
CA LYS A 170 21.12 23.13 20.01
C LYS A 170 22.06 22.34 19.11
N GLU A 171 23.36 22.34 19.39
CA GLU A 171 24.35 21.60 18.60
C GLU A 171 24.06 20.09 18.60
N ARG A 172 23.77 19.53 19.77
CA ARG A 172 23.38 18.12 19.89
C ARG A 172 22.10 17.81 19.09
N ALA A 173 21.07 18.65 19.21
CA ALA A 173 19.82 18.47 18.47
C ALA A 173 20.03 18.57 16.96
N GLU A 174 20.93 19.43 16.50
CA GLU A 174 21.28 19.57 15.09
C GLU A 174 22.02 18.35 14.56
N SER A 175 23.02 17.83 15.28
CA SER A 175 23.74 16.60 14.89
C SER A 175 22.78 15.43 14.76
N THR A 176 21.95 15.19 15.78
CA THR A 176 20.96 14.11 15.77
C THR A 176 19.94 14.27 14.64
N PHE A 177 19.47 15.49 14.37
CA PHE A 177 18.57 15.72 13.25
C PHE A 177 19.24 15.43 11.91
N ARG A 178 20.48 15.89 11.71
CA ARG A 178 21.23 15.69 10.46
C ARG A 178 21.52 14.23 10.19
N GLU A 179 21.97 13.48 11.19
CA GLU A 179 22.23 12.04 11.10
C GLU A 179 20.95 11.26 10.73
N GLU A 180 19.84 11.53 11.41
CA GLU A 180 18.57 10.85 11.15
C GLU A 180 18.00 11.22 9.77
N LEU A 181 18.17 12.49 9.35
CA LEU A 181 17.76 12.97 8.04
C LEU A 181 18.55 12.26 6.93
N GLU A 182 19.87 12.19 7.03
CA GLU A 182 20.73 11.54 6.02
C GLU A 182 20.42 10.05 5.90
N LYS A 183 20.26 9.36 7.04
CA LYS A 183 19.87 7.95 7.09
C LYS A 183 18.52 7.73 6.40
N THR A 184 17.54 8.57 6.68
CA THR A 184 16.19 8.44 6.11
C THR A 184 16.15 8.82 4.63
N ASP A 185 16.96 9.78 4.19
CA ASP A 185 17.07 10.16 2.78
C ASP A 185 17.62 9.01 1.93
N LYS A 186 18.69 8.36 2.41
CA LYS A 186 19.23 7.14 1.76
C LYS A 186 18.18 6.02 1.70
N LEU A 187 17.46 5.79 2.80
CA LEU A 187 16.39 4.80 2.85
C LEU A 187 15.29 5.09 1.82
N LEU A 188 14.89 6.34 1.64
CA LEU A 188 13.89 6.73 0.65
C LEU A 188 14.36 6.39 -0.77
N ASP A 189 15.60 6.75 -1.13
CA ASP A 189 16.15 6.46 -2.45
C ASP A 189 16.21 4.96 -2.74
N ASP A 190 16.69 4.17 -1.77
CA ASP A 190 16.79 2.72 -1.91
C ASP A 190 15.41 2.08 -2.05
N LYS A 191 14.45 2.50 -1.21
CA LYS A 191 13.11 1.93 -1.23
C LYS A 191 12.32 2.34 -2.48
N ILE A 192 12.47 3.56 -2.98
CA ILE A 192 11.88 3.95 -4.27
C ILE A 192 12.43 3.09 -5.41
N LYS A 193 13.76 2.90 -5.50
CA LYS A 193 14.39 2.05 -6.53
C LYS A 193 13.95 0.59 -6.43
N GLU A 194 13.92 0.03 -5.22
CA GLU A 194 13.48 -1.34 -4.97
C GLU A 194 12.00 -1.55 -5.41
N SER A 195 11.15 -0.57 -5.10
CA SER A 195 9.71 -0.65 -5.38
C SER A 195 9.43 -0.69 -6.88
N VAL A 196 10.12 0.14 -7.67
CA VAL A 196 10.02 0.14 -9.14
C VAL A 196 10.44 -1.20 -9.73
N ARG A 197 11.53 -1.80 -9.22
CA ARG A 197 12.00 -3.12 -9.68
C ARG A 197 10.99 -4.22 -9.37
N GLN A 198 10.47 -4.28 -8.15
CA GLN A 198 9.53 -5.32 -7.72
C GLN A 198 8.24 -5.33 -8.53
N MET A 199 7.66 -4.15 -8.79
CA MET A 199 6.43 -4.09 -9.61
C MET A 199 6.68 -4.42 -11.08
N SER A 200 7.79 -3.95 -11.64
CA SER A 200 8.14 -4.25 -13.05
C SER A 200 8.27 -5.77 -13.25
N PHE A 201 8.88 -6.45 -12.29
CA PHE A 201 9.00 -7.91 -12.30
C PHE A 201 7.64 -8.62 -12.16
N GLN A 202 6.75 -8.13 -11.29
CA GLN A 202 5.41 -8.72 -11.12
C GLN A 202 4.52 -8.56 -12.35
N ILE A 203 4.62 -7.43 -13.06
CA ILE A 203 3.91 -7.21 -14.31
C ILE A 203 4.42 -8.17 -15.39
N LEU A 204 5.73 -8.43 -15.44
CA LEU A 204 6.32 -9.40 -16.37
C LEU A 204 5.84 -10.84 -16.10
N LEU A 205 5.60 -11.21 -14.84
CA LEU A 205 5.10 -12.54 -14.46
C LEU A 205 3.62 -12.80 -14.79
N LEU A 206 2.90 -11.79 -15.29
CA LEU A 206 1.51 -11.92 -15.75
C LEU A 206 1.39 -12.26 -17.25
N ASN A 207 2.48 -12.12 -18.02
CA ASN A 207 2.58 -12.54 -19.42
C ASN A 207 3.07 -13.98 -19.52
#